data_AF-A0A2X3BUY8-F1
#
_entry.id   AF-A0A2X3BUY8-F1
#
_cell.length_a   1.000
_cell.length_b   1.000
_cell.length_c   1.000
_cell.angle_alpha   90.00
_cell.angle_beta   90.00
_cell.angle_gamma   90.00
#
_symmetry.space_group_name_H-M   'P 1'
#
loop_
_entity.id
_entity.type
_entity.pdbx_description
1 polymer ?
#
loop_
_entity_poly.entity_id
_entity_poly.type
_entity_poly.pdbx_seq_one_letter_code
_entity_poly.pdbx_strand_id
1 'polypeptide(L)'
;MQSEEQRLIDGLFSRLKEAEAHSASRDASAEERIAQHVSAQPAAPYYMAQTILIQEAAIKQLNDRIQALESQVSQLQAAKPSSGGFLSGLFGGGGSSRGSDPIPGAEQYGRRRPALSRSIRHHRSRTMPRRLPHAAAALWRARCKRPLAWQAAWCWAIC
;
A
#
# COMPACT_ATOMS: atom_id res chain seq x y z
N MET A 1 33.06 7.96 21.95
CA MET A 1 31.65 7.93 21.53
C MET A 1 31.25 9.29 21.03
N GLN A 2 30.34 9.35 20.06
CA GLN A 2 29.79 10.62 19.57
C GLN A 2 28.61 11.04 20.46
N SER A 3 28.33 12.35 20.55
CA SER A 3 27.24 12.86 21.41
C SER A 3 25.84 12.43 20.94
N GLU A 4 25.67 12.12 19.65
CA GLU A 4 24.44 11.56 19.08
C GLU A 4 24.26 10.08 19.46
N GLU A 5 25.30 9.27 19.29
CA GLU A 5 25.35 7.86 19.71
C GLU A 5 25.00 7.71 21.21
N GLN A 6 25.55 8.56 22.06
CA GLN A 6 25.24 8.57 23.49
C GLN A 6 23.76 8.85 23.76
N ARG A 7 23.17 9.87 23.11
CA ARG A 7 21.72 10.18 23.24
C ARG A 7 20.82 9.03 22.77
N LEU A 8 21.22 8.30 21.72
CA LEU A 8 20.47 7.14 21.25
C LEU A 8 20.49 6.00 22.29
N ILE A 9 21.65 5.75 22.91
CA ILE A 9 21.80 4.76 24.00
C ILE A 9 20.97 5.18 25.23
N ASP A 10 21.09 6.43 25.69
CA ASP A 10 20.36 6.95 26.85
C ASP A 10 18.83 6.90 26.61
N GLY A 11 18.39 7.19 25.38
CA GLY A 11 16.99 7.08 24.97
C GLY A 11 16.48 5.63 24.95
N LEU A 12 17.30 4.68 24.50
CA LEU A 12 16.98 3.25 24.53
C LEU A 12 16.78 2.76 25.97
N PHE A 13 17.71 3.08 26.88
CA PHE A 13 17.59 2.67 28.29
C PHE A 13 16.40 3.33 29.00
N SER A 14 16.07 4.58 28.66
CA SER A 14 14.83 5.23 29.13
C SER A 14 13.58 4.44 28.73
N ARG A 15 13.46 4.05 27.45
CA ARG A 15 12.35 3.22 26.95
C ARG A 15 12.31 1.82 27.55
N LEU A 16 13.46 1.19 27.80
CA LEU A 16 13.53 -0.10 28.49
C LEU A 16 13.00 -0.02 29.93
N LYS A 17 13.33 1.06 30.65
CA LYS A 17 12.81 1.32 32.01
C LYS A 17 11.30 1.60 32.00
N GLU A 18 10.80 2.32 31.01
CA GLU A 18 9.36 2.52 30.82
C GLU A 18 8.65 1.19 30.53
N ALA A 19 9.20 0.35 29.64
CA ALA A 19 8.64 -0.97 29.35
C ALA A 19 8.64 -1.89 30.59
N GLU A 20 9.71 -1.89 31.38
CA GLU A 20 9.80 -2.62 32.66
C GLU A 20 8.70 -2.18 33.64
N ALA A 21 8.46 -0.87 33.78
CA ALA A 21 7.43 -0.33 34.67
C ALA A 21 5.98 -0.68 34.27
N HIS A 22 5.74 -1.01 33.00
CA HIS A 22 4.43 -1.40 32.46
C HIS A 22 4.33 -2.91 32.13
N SER A 23 5.35 -3.70 32.47
CA SER A 23 5.37 -5.14 32.23
C SER A 23 4.60 -5.91 33.31
N ALA A 24 4.00 -7.04 32.92
CA ALA A 24 3.58 -8.06 33.88
C ALA A 24 4.80 -8.70 34.58
N SER A 25 4.55 -9.56 35.58
CA SER A 25 5.61 -10.34 36.22
C SER A 25 6.44 -11.09 35.17
N ARG A 26 7.77 -11.00 35.27
CA ARG A 26 8.69 -11.76 34.43
C ARG A 26 8.53 -13.27 34.67
N ASP A 27 8.77 -14.04 33.62
CA ASP A 27 8.97 -15.49 33.73
C ASP A 27 10.34 -15.75 34.35
N ALA A 28 10.36 -16.25 35.59
CA ALA A 28 11.58 -16.55 36.33
C ALA A 28 12.50 -17.55 35.61
N SER A 29 11.94 -18.49 34.84
CA SER A 29 12.72 -19.48 34.08
C SER A 29 13.40 -18.87 32.84
N ALA A 30 12.76 -17.85 32.24
CA ALA A 30 13.36 -17.05 31.18
C ALA A 30 14.44 -16.11 31.74
N GLU A 31 14.18 -15.47 32.88
CA GLU A 31 15.12 -14.55 33.54
C GLU A 31 16.40 -15.27 33.99
N GLU A 32 16.30 -16.46 34.58
CA GLU A 32 17.47 -17.29 34.94
C GLU A 32 18.31 -17.65 33.70
N ARG A 33 17.67 -18.11 32.61
CA ARG A 33 18.36 -18.44 31.35
C ARG A 33 19.04 -17.23 30.72
N ILE A 34 18.39 -16.06 30.74
CA ILE A 34 18.98 -14.81 30.25
C ILE A 34 20.19 -14.42 31.11
N ALA A 35 20.10 -14.51 32.43
CA ALA A 35 21.22 -14.24 33.35
C ALA A 35 22.41 -15.19 33.12
N GLN A 36 22.17 -16.48 32.89
CA GLN A 36 23.21 -17.45 32.50
C GLN A 36 23.90 -17.05 31.19
N HIS A 37 23.15 -16.62 30.16
CA HIS A 37 23.74 -16.17 28.90
C HIS A 37 24.50 -14.83 29.02
N VAL A 38 24.00 -13.87 29.80
CA VAL A 38 24.66 -12.56 30.01
C VAL A 38 25.94 -12.72 30.84
N SER A 39 25.95 -13.60 31.85
CA SER A 39 27.18 -13.89 32.61
C SER A 39 28.22 -14.65 31.79
N ALA A 40 27.80 -15.59 30.93
CA ALA A 40 28.68 -16.28 29.99
C ALA A 40 29.21 -15.38 28.86
N GLN A 41 28.46 -14.34 28.47
CA GLN A 41 28.84 -13.38 27.45
C GLN A 41 28.62 -11.93 27.93
N PRO A 42 29.55 -11.35 28.73
CA PRO A 42 29.40 -9.99 29.27
C PRO A 42 29.28 -8.88 28.21
N ALA A 43 29.73 -9.13 26.98
CA ALA A 43 29.58 -8.22 25.85
C ALA A 43 28.19 -8.27 25.18
N ALA A 44 27.30 -9.21 25.55
CA ALA A 44 25.99 -9.37 24.92
C ALA A 44 25.12 -8.10 24.98
N PRO A 45 25.03 -7.35 26.10
CA PRO A 45 24.23 -6.11 26.16
C PRO A 45 24.64 -5.06 25.12
N TYR A 46 25.95 -4.94 24.83
CA TYR A 46 26.47 -4.02 23.81
C TYR A 46 25.94 -4.36 22.41
N TYR A 47 26.03 -5.63 22.01
CA TYR A 47 25.54 -6.08 20.71
C TYR A 47 24.00 -6.12 20.62
N MET A 48 23.30 -6.38 21.74
CA MET A 48 21.85 -6.24 21.80
C MET A 48 21.43 -4.79 21.55
N ALA A 49 22.01 -3.82 22.26
CA ALA A 49 21.72 -2.40 22.06
C ALA A 49 21.97 -1.95 20.61
N GLN A 50 23.11 -2.34 20.02
CA GLN A 50 23.43 -2.07 18.63
C GLN A 50 22.35 -2.58 17.65
N THR A 51 21.79 -3.77 17.93
CA THR A 51 20.75 -4.39 17.09
C THR A 51 19.38 -3.74 17.30
N ILE A 52 19.04 -3.40 18.55
CA ILE A 52 17.75 -2.77 18.89
C ILE A 52 17.65 -1.36 18.27
N LEU A 53 18.72 -0.56 18.32
CA LEU A 53 18.75 0.77 17.68
C LEU A 53 18.50 0.71 16.17
N ILE A 54 19.06 -0.29 15.48
CA ILE A 54 18.82 -0.52 14.03
C ILE A 54 17.35 -0.91 13.78
N GLN A 55 16.78 -1.78 14.64
CA GLN A 55 15.37 -2.17 14.55
C GLN A 55 14.43 -0.98 14.80
N GLU A 56 14.73 -0.12 15.77
CA GLU A 56 13.93 1.08 16.06
C GLU A 56 13.88 2.04 14.87
N ALA A 57 15.04 2.31 14.23
CA ALA A 57 15.09 3.13 13.02
C ALA A 57 14.28 2.52 11.86
N ALA A 58 14.32 1.19 11.70
CA ALA A 58 13.54 0.49 10.69
C ALA A 58 12.03 0.52 10.99
N ILE A 59 11.61 0.34 12.25
CA ILE A 59 10.21 0.44 12.67
C ILE A 59 9.68 1.86 12.44
N LYS A 60 10.45 2.89 12.77
CA LYS A 60 10.09 4.29 12.49
C LYS A 60 9.85 4.53 11.00
N GLN A 61 10.80 4.13 10.14
CA GLN A 61 10.67 4.26 8.69
C GLN A 61 9.45 3.50 8.12
N LEU A 62 9.10 2.34 8.70
CA LEU A 62 7.91 1.59 8.31
C LEU A 62 6.63 2.30 8.73
N ASN A 63 6.57 2.87 9.94
CA ASN A 63 5.43 3.64 10.43
C ASN A 63 5.20 4.92 9.61
N ASP A 64 6.26 5.67 9.31
CA ASP A 64 6.20 6.86 8.44
C ASP A 64 5.61 6.50 7.06
N ARG A 65 5.99 5.32 6.52
CA ARG A 65 5.46 4.81 5.26
C ARG A 65 4.01 4.33 5.34
N ILE A 66 3.58 3.76 6.46
CA ILE A 66 2.18 3.38 6.70
C ILE A 66 1.31 4.64 6.71
N GLN A 67 1.67 5.67 7.49
CA GLN A 67 0.95 6.94 7.54
C GLN A 67 0.89 7.65 6.18
N ALA A 68 1.99 7.60 5.41
CA ALA A 68 2.03 8.13 4.05
C ALA A 68 1.11 7.36 3.06
N LEU A 69 0.85 6.08 3.29
CA LEU A 69 -0.09 5.29 2.49
C LEU A 69 -1.54 5.49 2.95
N GLU A 70 -1.81 5.58 4.24
CA GLU A 70 -3.14 5.84 4.81
C GLU A 70 -3.67 7.23 4.40
N SER A 71 -2.80 8.24 4.38
CA SER A 71 -3.12 9.58 3.86
C SER A 71 -3.44 9.57 2.37
N GLN A 72 -2.70 8.80 1.54
CA GLN A 72 -3.06 8.62 0.13
C GLN A 72 -4.40 7.90 -0.06
N VAL A 73 -4.66 6.85 0.72
CA VAL A 73 -5.92 6.09 0.65
C VAL A 73 -7.12 6.97 1.04
N SER A 74 -7.02 7.73 2.13
CA SER A 74 -8.08 8.66 2.57
C SER A 74 -8.29 9.81 1.58
N GLN A 75 -7.22 10.38 0.99
CA GLN A 75 -7.35 11.35 -0.10
C GLN A 75 -8.06 10.78 -1.32
N LEU A 76 -7.73 9.56 -1.75
CA LEU A 76 -8.40 8.89 -2.87
C LEU A 76 -9.87 8.54 -2.57
N GLN A 77 -10.20 8.23 -1.32
CA GLN A 77 -11.58 8.02 -0.88
C GLN A 77 -12.38 9.33 -0.87
N ALA A 78 -11.81 10.43 -0.37
CA ALA A 78 -12.45 11.75 -0.38
C ALA A 78 -12.57 12.35 -1.80
N ALA A 79 -11.59 12.09 -2.66
CA ALA A 79 -11.59 12.52 -4.06
C ALA A 79 -12.48 11.63 -4.97
N LYS A 80 -13.05 10.54 -4.45
CA LYS A 80 -14.09 9.79 -5.15
C LYS A 80 -15.38 10.64 -5.07
N PRO A 81 -15.85 11.25 -6.18
CA PRO A 81 -17.11 11.97 -6.13
C PRO A 81 -18.20 11.01 -5.67
N SER A 82 -19.13 11.49 -4.85
CA SER A 82 -20.40 10.80 -4.62
C SER A 82 -21.14 10.78 -5.95
N SER A 83 -20.89 9.72 -6.73
CA SER A 83 -21.29 9.65 -8.13
C SER A 83 -22.76 9.27 -8.23
N GLY A 84 -23.63 10.25 -7.91
CA GLY A 84 -24.94 10.39 -8.56
C GLY A 84 -24.79 10.71 -10.05
N GLY A 85 -24.02 9.86 -10.74
CA GLY A 85 -23.34 10.17 -11.99
C GLY A 85 -23.15 8.89 -12.80
N PHE A 86 -24.28 8.39 -13.29
CA PHE A 86 -24.49 7.53 -14.47
C PHE A 86 -25.92 6.95 -14.41
N LEU A 87 -26.39 6.55 -13.22
CA LEU A 87 -27.70 5.92 -13.03
C LEU A 87 -28.79 6.82 -12.41
N SER A 88 -28.42 7.93 -11.77
CA SER A 88 -29.39 8.86 -11.14
C SER A 88 -30.34 9.53 -12.14
N GLY A 89 -29.99 9.58 -13.43
CA GLY A 89 -30.87 10.06 -14.50
C GLY A 89 -31.74 8.98 -15.16
N LEU A 90 -31.61 7.70 -14.77
CA LEU A 90 -32.32 6.58 -15.43
C LEU A 90 -33.46 5.99 -14.59
N PHE A 91 -33.46 6.21 -13.27
CA PHE A 91 -34.42 5.60 -12.33
C PHE A 91 -35.27 6.61 -11.53
N GLY A 92 -35.12 7.92 -11.81
CA GLY A 92 -35.84 8.98 -11.11
C GLY A 92 -36.94 9.62 -11.96
N GLY A 93 -38.20 9.26 -11.70
CA GLY A 93 -39.38 10.01 -12.20
C GLY A 93 -40.15 9.33 -13.32
N GLY A 94 -41.15 8.51 -12.95
CA GLY A 94 -42.17 8.07 -13.89
C GLY A 94 -43.26 9.14 -14.09
N GLY A 95 -43.63 9.40 -15.34
CA GLY A 95 -44.95 9.94 -15.70
C GLY A 95 -45.05 11.45 -15.98
N SER A 96 -44.98 11.82 -17.26
CA SER A 96 -46.06 12.54 -17.95
C SER A 96 -45.80 12.66 -19.45
N SER A 97 -46.87 12.64 -20.26
CA SER A 97 -46.81 12.55 -21.72
C SER A 97 -46.90 13.91 -22.44
N ARG A 98 -46.52 13.90 -23.73
CA ARG A 98 -46.80 14.89 -24.80
C ARG A 98 -45.83 16.08 -24.90
N GLY A 99 -45.30 16.26 -26.12
CA GLY A 99 -44.42 17.36 -26.52
C GLY A 99 -43.62 16.97 -27.76
N SER A 100 -44.17 17.20 -28.95
CA SER A 100 -43.49 16.93 -30.22
C SER A 100 -42.74 18.18 -30.69
N ASP A 101 -41.41 18.17 -30.60
CA ASP A 101 -40.54 19.16 -31.23
C ASP A 101 -39.76 18.54 -32.41
N PRO A 102 -39.65 19.22 -33.56
CA PRO A 102 -38.95 18.68 -34.73
C PRO A 102 -37.43 18.79 -34.60
N ILE A 103 -36.72 17.72 -34.95
CA ILE A 103 -35.25 17.68 -34.97
C ILE A 103 -34.73 18.45 -36.21
N PRO A 104 -33.93 19.53 -36.05
CA PRO A 104 -33.35 20.23 -37.19
C PRO A 104 -32.29 19.37 -37.89
N GLY A 105 -32.35 19.27 -39.22
CA GLY A 105 -31.30 18.67 -40.06
C GLY A 105 -31.62 17.35 -40.78
N ALA A 106 -32.84 16.81 -40.65
CA ALA A 106 -33.22 15.53 -41.26
C ALA A 106 -33.43 15.54 -42.80
N GLU A 107 -33.26 16.69 -43.47
CA GLU A 107 -33.62 16.86 -44.90
C GLU A 107 -32.47 16.58 -45.89
N GLN A 108 -31.23 16.41 -45.41
CA GLN A 108 -30.04 16.48 -46.28
C GLN A 108 -29.61 15.15 -46.95
N TYR A 109 -30.35 14.05 -46.74
CA TYR A 109 -30.05 12.73 -47.36
C TYR A 109 -30.79 12.46 -48.69
N GLY A 110 -31.51 13.45 -49.23
CA GLY A 110 -32.46 13.27 -50.33
C GLY A 110 -32.02 13.61 -51.76
N ARG A 111 -30.75 13.98 -52.06
CA ARG A 111 -30.36 14.36 -53.44
C ARG A 111 -28.90 14.05 -53.88
N ARG A 112 -28.83 13.42 -55.06
CA ARG A 112 -27.75 13.43 -56.10
C ARG A 112 -26.47 12.58 -55.91
N ARG A 113 -26.40 11.49 -56.70
CA ARG A 113 -25.22 11.09 -57.53
C ARG A 113 -25.29 11.86 -58.88
N PRO A 114 -24.29 11.86 -59.79
CA PRO A 114 -23.01 11.12 -59.90
C PRO A 114 -21.78 12.09 -60.01
N ALA A 115 -20.56 11.83 -60.54
CA ALA A 115 -19.97 10.70 -61.29
C ALA A 115 -18.41 10.65 -61.25
N LEU A 116 -17.86 9.47 -61.59
CA LEU A 116 -16.58 9.18 -62.29
C LEU A 116 -15.18 9.51 -61.68
N SER A 117 -14.19 8.75 -62.18
CA SER A 117 -12.72 8.83 -62.01
C SER A 117 -12.14 8.43 -60.64
N ARG A 118 -11.68 7.18 -60.42
CA ARG A 118 -10.57 6.41 -61.05
C ARG A 118 -9.18 6.89 -60.59
N SER A 119 -8.59 6.20 -59.60
CA SER A 119 -7.25 5.54 -59.70
C SER A 119 -6.75 4.92 -58.39
N ILE A 120 -6.24 3.67 -58.46
CA ILE A 120 -4.90 3.19 -58.00
C ILE A 120 -4.47 3.50 -56.53
N ARG A 121 -3.88 2.62 -55.71
CA ARG A 121 -3.59 1.15 -55.71
C ARG A 121 -2.91 0.80 -54.35
N HIS A 122 -3.15 -0.41 -53.81
CA HIS A 122 -2.44 -1.17 -52.74
C HIS A 122 -1.74 -0.48 -51.55
N HIS A 123 -1.98 -0.99 -50.32
CA HIS A 123 -1.01 -1.69 -49.44
C HIS A 123 -1.69 -2.00 -48.08
N ARG A 124 -2.03 -3.25 -47.76
CA ARG A 124 -1.23 -4.28 -47.06
C ARG A 124 -0.90 -3.97 -45.58
N SER A 125 -1.83 -4.41 -44.71
CA SER A 125 -1.66 -4.98 -43.35
C SER A 125 -0.38 -4.75 -42.52
N ARG A 126 -0.58 -4.25 -41.28
CA ARG A 126 0.21 -4.52 -40.04
C ARG A 126 -0.55 -3.97 -38.81
N THR A 127 -1.27 -4.77 -38.03
CA THR A 127 -0.82 -5.48 -36.80
C THR A 127 -0.11 -4.59 -35.76
N MET A 128 -0.81 -4.22 -34.68
CA MET A 128 -0.18 -3.88 -33.38
C MET A 128 0.30 -5.16 -32.67
N PRO A 129 1.24 -5.06 -31.70
CA PRO A 129 0.80 -4.95 -30.31
C PRO A 129 1.62 -4.00 -29.43
N ARG A 130 0.96 -3.26 -28.53
CA ARG A 130 1.60 -2.60 -27.37
C ARG A 130 1.92 -3.68 -26.33
N ARG A 131 3.18 -3.82 -25.90
CA ARG A 131 3.56 -4.61 -24.72
C ARG A 131 3.78 -3.69 -23.51
N LEU A 132 3.12 -4.00 -22.41
CA LEU A 132 3.34 -3.42 -21.07
C LEU A 132 4.21 -4.39 -20.26
N PRO A 133 5.28 -3.95 -19.57
CA PRO A 133 6.08 -4.82 -18.73
C PRO A 133 5.46 -5.00 -17.32
N HIS A 134 4.85 -6.15 -17.07
CA HIS A 134 4.35 -6.58 -15.74
C HIS A 134 5.48 -7.00 -14.76
N ALA A 135 6.65 -6.38 -14.82
CA ALA A 135 7.86 -6.87 -14.13
C ALA A 135 7.95 -6.51 -12.62
N ALA A 136 7.19 -5.52 -12.13
CA ALA A 136 7.33 -5.03 -10.75
C ALA A 136 6.66 -5.93 -9.68
N ALA A 137 5.68 -6.76 -10.04
CA ALA A 137 4.88 -7.53 -9.08
C ALA A 137 5.48 -8.91 -8.69
N ALA A 138 6.56 -9.33 -9.34
CA ALA A 138 7.16 -10.66 -9.12
C ALA A 138 8.13 -10.69 -7.93
N LEU A 139 8.86 -9.61 -7.66
CA LEU A 139 9.90 -9.56 -6.63
C LEU A 139 9.35 -9.54 -5.18
N TRP A 140 8.10 -9.10 -4.99
CA TRP A 140 7.46 -9.10 -3.66
C TRP A 140 7.03 -10.50 -3.17
N ARG A 141 6.70 -11.42 -4.08
CA ARG A 141 6.22 -12.76 -3.71
C ARG A 141 7.32 -13.74 -3.28
N ALA A 142 8.60 -13.40 -3.50
CA ALA A 142 9.73 -14.26 -3.19
C ALA A 142 10.25 -14.13 -1.74
N ARG A 143 9.99 -13.02 -1.03
CA ARG A 143 10.45 -12.82 0.36
C ARG A 143 9.48 -13.42 1.41
N CYS A 144 8.24 -13.70 1.04
CA CYS A 144 7.19 -14.20 1.94
C CYS A 144 7.01 -15.72 1.90
N LYS A 145 8.08 -16.49 2.16
CA LYS A 145 7.98 -17.87 2.65
C LYS A 145 8.55 -17.95 4.08
N ARG A 146 7.75 -17.50 5.05
CA ARG A 146 8.02 -17.73 6.48
C ARG A 146 7.51 -19.13 6.86
N PRO A 147 8.33 -20.03 7.42
CA PRO A 147 7.82 -21.28 7.99
C PRO A 147 6.97 -21.01 9.23
N LEU A 148 6.02 -21.92 9.51
CA LEU A 148 4.93 -21.76 10.50
C LEU A 148 5.39 -21.51 11.96
N ALA A 149 6.66 -21.75 12.29
CA ALA A 149 7.22 -21.52 13.62
C ALA A 149 7.13 -20.05 14.10
N TRP A 150 7.06 -19.07 13.19
CA TRP A 150 7.04 -17.64 13.55
C TRP A 150 5.66 -17.08 13.95
N GLN A 151 4.57 -17.84 13.81
CA GLN A 151 3.24 -17.37 14.21
C GLN A 151 2.99 -17.55 15.72
N ALA A 152 3.49 -18.63 16.33
CA ALA A 152 3.33 -18.87 17.76
C ALA A 152 3.98 -17.76 18.62
N ALA A 153 5.16 -17.28 18.22
CA ALA A 153 5.87 -16.20 18.91
C ALA A 153 5.18 -14.83 18.84
N TRP A 154 4.29 -14.60 17.86
CA TRP A 154 3.54 -13.35 17.74
C TRP A 154 2.21 -13.36 18.49
N CYS A 155 1.59 -14.54 18.70
CA CYS A 155 0.38 -14.65 19.52
C CYS A 155 0.64 -14.42 21.02
N TRP A 156 1.85 -14.67 21.52
CA TRP A 156 2.19 -14.53 22.95
C TRP A 156 2.58 -13.10 23.36
N ALA A 157 2.62 -12.15 22.42
CA ALA A 157 2.99 -10.75 22.67
C ALA A 157 1.79 -9.79 22.69
N ILE A 158 0.56 -10.30 22.56
CA ILE A 158 -0.69 -9.53 22.40
C ILE A 158 -1.80 -10.01 23.37
N CYS A 159 -1.54 -11.03 24.19
CA CYS A 159 -2.42 -11.51 25.26
C CYS A 159 -1.68 -11.50 26.60
#